data_AF-A0A2M7NY33-F1
#
_entry.id   AF-A0A2M7NY33-F1
#
_cell.length_a   1.000
_cell.length_b   1.000
_cell.length_c   1.000
_cell.angle_alpha   90.00
_cell.angle_beta   90.00
_cell.angle_gamma   90.00
#
_symmetry.space_group_name_H-M   'P 1'
#
loop_
_entity.id
_entity.type
_entity.pdbx_description
1 polymer ?
#
loop_
_entity_poly.entity_id
_entity_poly.type
_entity_poly.pdbx_seq_one_letter_code
_entity_poly.pdbx_strand_id
1 'polypeptide(L)'
;TKKIAQYLVKKGLQGIEVYYPAHSPQDQEKYMSWAEEMGLLVTGGSDCHGELPGRPESIGRQYVPYLSVVKMKELKYMMMRKNMRLFEEV
;
A
#
# COMPACT_ATOMS: atom_id res chain seq x y z
N THR A 1 10.81 -2.52 10.29
CA THR A 1 10.56 -1.87 11.61
C THR A 1 9.92 -0.52 11.39
N LYS A 2 9.26 0.08 12.41
CA LYS A 2 8.62 1.40 12.28
C LYS A 2 9.59 2.50 11.85
N LYS A 3 10.84 2.43 12.33
CA LYS A 3 11.92 3.36 11.94
C LYS A 3 12.21 3.35 10.44
N ILE A 4 12.20 2.17 9.80
CA ILE A 4 12.40 2.04 8.35
C ILE A 4 11.21 2.65 7.61
N ALA A 5 9.98 2.36 8.04
CA ALA A 5 8.79 2.94 7.42
C ALA A 5 8.81 4.48 7.49
N GLN A 6 9.11 5.04 8.66
CA GLN A 6 9.26 6.50 8.85
C GLN A 6 10.36 7.10 7.97
N TYR A 7 11.50 6.40 7.81
CA TYR A 7 12.56 6.85 6.90
C TYR A 7 12.07 6.88 5.44
N LEU A 8 11.37 5.85 4.99
CA LEU A 8 10.86 5.75 3.62
C LEU A 8 9.74 6.76 3.36
N VAL A 9 8.88 7.06 4.34
CA VAL A 9 7.88 8.14 4.25
C VAL A 9 8.56 9.48 3.95
N LYS A 10 9.66 9.80 4.66
CA LYS A 10 10.46 11.01 4.38
C LYS A 10 11.11 11.01 2.99
N LYS A 11 11.23 9.85 2.36
CA LYS A 11 11.73 9.68 0.98
C LYS A 11 10.63 9.59 -0.07
N GLY A 12 9.37 9.73 0.33
CA GLY A 12 8.22 9.75 -0.59
C GLY A 12 7.48 8.43 -0.71
N LEU A 13 7.60 7.50 0.25
CA LEU A 13 6.69 6.36 0.34
C LEU A 13 5.25 6.85 0.58
N GLN A 14 4.29 6.29 -0.17
CA GLN A 14 2.90 6.75 -0.16
C GLN A 14 1.90 5.67 0.25
N GLY A 15 2.33 4.43 0.41
CA GLY A 15 1.46 3.32 0.81
C GLY A 15 2.20 2.23 1.57
N ILE A 16 1.44 1.41 2.29
CA ILE A 16 1.91 0.24 3.02
C ILE A 16 0.90 -0.91 2.90
N GLU A 17 1.43 -2.12 2.77
CA GLU A 17 0.63 -3.34 2.75
C GLU A 17 0.13 -3.66 4.16
N VAL A 18 -1.19 -3.64 4.33
CA VAL A 18 -1.87 -4.05 5.57
C VAL A 18 -2.49 -5.42 5.38
N TYR A 19 -3.12 -5.65 4.24
CA TYR A 19 -3.82 -6.90 3.94
C TYR A 19 -2.89 -7.87 3.20
N TYR A 20 -2.40 -8.88 3.89
CA TYR A 20 -1.54 -9.93 3.34
C TYR A 20 -1.86 -11.28 4.01
N PRO A 21 -1.92 -12.42 3.29
CA PRO A 21 -2.36 -13.69 3.86
C PRO A 21 -1.61 -14.16 5.11
N ALA A 22 -0.33 -13.83 5.25
CA ALA A 22 0.46 -14.24 6.42
C ALA A 22 0.42 -13.22 7.58
N HIS A 23 -0.26 -12.08 7.43
CA HIS A 23 -0.48 -11.15 8.53
C HIS A 23 -1.51 -11.71 9.50
N SER A 24 -1.11 -11.84 10.76
CA SER A 24 -2.07 -12.03 11.86
C SER A 24 -2.99 -10.80 12.00
N PRO A 25 -4.13 -10.90 12.69
CA PRO A 25 -4.95 -9.73 13.02
C PRO A 25 -4.13 -8.61 13.68
N GLN A 26 -3.19 -8.97 14.55
CA GLN A 26 -2.30 -8.02 15.23
C GLN A 26 -1.33 -7.33 14.26
N ASP A 27 -0.85 -8.03 13.23
CA ASP A 27 -0.03 -7.41 12.18
C ASP A 27 -0.85 -6.43 11.36
N GLN A 28 -2.10 -6.77 11.02
CA GLN A 28 -3.00 -5.87 10.29
C GLN A 28 -3.31 -4.61 11.11
N GLU A 29 -3.65 -4.74 12.39
CA GLU A 29 -3.88 -3.60 13.30
C GLU A 29 -2.63 -2.72 13.41
N LYS A 30 -1.46 -3.35 13.58
CA LYS A 30 -0.18 -2.64 13.65
C LYS A 30 0.10 -1.84 12.38
N TYR A 31 -0.01 -2.45 11.19
CA TYR A 31 0.26 -1.74 9.95
C TYR A 31 -0.84 -0.73 9.58
N MET A 32 -2.08 -0.97 10.00
CA MET A 32 -3.17 0.01 9.91
C MET A 32 -2.84 1.26 10.74
N SER A 33 -2.46 1.08 12.02
CA SER A 33 -2.08 2.22 12.89
C SER A 33 -0.89 3.02 12.31
N TRP A 34 0.05 2.33 11.67
CA TRP A 34 1.18 2.97 11.00
C TRP A 34 0.73 3.76 9.78
N ALA A 35 -0.21 3.22 9.00
CA ALA A 35 -0.77 3.90 7.85
C ALA A 35 -1.50 5.19 8.26
N GLU A 36 -2.32 5.12 9.31
CA GLU A 36 -3.03 6.27 9.87
C GLU A 36 -2.08 7.34 10.40
N GLU A 37 -1.09 6.96 11.23
CA GLU A 37 -0.13 7.90 11.83
C GLU A 37 0.75 8.60 10.77
N MET A 38 1.13 7.88 9.72
CA MET A 38 2.06 8.39 8.70
C MET A 38 1.36 8.92 7.44
N GLY A 39 0.02 8.90 7.39
CA GLY A 39 -0.76 9.33 6.23
C GLY A 39 -0.52 8.48 4.98
N LEU A 40 -0.23 7.18 5.14
CA LEU A 40 0.01 6.25 4.05
C LEU A 40 -1.32 5.66 3.53
N LEU A 41 -1.36 5.36 2.24
CA LEU A 41 -2.41 4.53 1.68
C LEU A 41 -2.32 3.09 2.19
N VAL A 42 -3.47 2.50 2.47
CA VAL A 42 -3.60 1.09 2.82
C VAL A 42 -3.72 0.25 1.55
N THR A 43 -2.84 -0.74 1.40
CA THR A 43 -2.82 -1.67 0.25
C THR A 43 -2.83 -3.13 0.71
N GLY A 44 -2.84 -4.04 -0.26
CA GLY A 44 -2.66 -5.46 -0.03
C GLY A 44 -2.73 -6.30 -1.28
N GLY A 45 -2.49 -7.59 -1.13
CA GLY A 45 -2.54 -8.57 -2.20
C GLY A 45 -2.39 -9.99 -1.67
N SER A 46 -2.67 -10.97 -2.53
CA SER A 46 -2.49 -12.39 -2.19
C SER A 46 -1.05 -12.87 -2.35
N ASP A 47 -0.19 -12.06 -2.99
CA ASP A 47 1.16 -12.43 -3.42
C ASP A 47 1.21 -13.75 -4.21
N CYS A 48 0.19 -13.96 -5.05
CA CYS A 48 0.07 -15.18 -5.86
C CYS A 48 1.17 -15.20 -6.94
N HIS A 49 1.95 -16.27 -6.96
CA HIS A 49 2.98 -16.54 -7.96
C HIS A 49 2.63 -17.76 -8.84
N GLY A 50 1.35 -18.13 -8.89
CA GLY A 50 0.86 -19.34 -9.56
C GLY A 50 0.92 -20.59 -8.66
N GLU A 51 0.66 -21.74 -9.27
CA GLU A 51 0.71 -23.03 -8.57
C GLU A 51 2.17 -23.41 -8.28
N LEU A 52 2.59 -23.21 -7.02
CA LEU A 52 3.91 -23.55 -6.53
C LEU A 52 3.82 -24.61 -5.43
N PRO A 53 4.63 -25.69 -5.46
CA PRO A 53 4.62 -26.70 -4.42
C PRO A 53 4.86 -26.10 -3.02
N GLY A 54 3.95 -26.40 -2.08
CA GLY A 54 4.07 -25.96 -0.69
C GLY A 54 3.71 -24.48 -0.44
N ARG A 55 3.22 -23.75 -1.45
CA ARG A 55 2.75 -22.37 -1.30
C ARG A 55 1.24 -22.30 -1.33
N PRO A 56 0.60 -21.82 -0.25
CA PRO A 56 -0.85 -21.74 -0.19
C PRO A 56 -1.40 -20.49 -0.90
N GLU A 57 -0.55 -19.55 -1.33
CA GLU A 57 -0.96 -18.31 -1.99
C GLU A 57 -1.66 -18.60 -3.32
N SER A 58 -2.89 -18.10 -3.45
CA SER A 58 -3.70 -18.22 -4.67
C SER A 58 -4.35 -16.88 -4.99
N ILE A 59 -4.75 -16.70 -6.25
CA ILE A 59 -5.43 -15.47 -6.66
C ILE A 59 -6.69 -15.26 -5.82
N GLY A 60 -6.87 -14.05 -5.28
CA GLY A 60 -8.04 -13.70 -4.47
C GLY A 60 -8.01 -14.23 -3.02
N ARG A 61 -6.92 -14.90 -2.59
CA ARG A 61 -6.79 -15.41 -1.20
C ARG A 61 -6.90 -14.32 -0.13
N GLN A 62 -6.49 -13.10 -0.46
CA GLN A 62 -6.60 -11.94 0.42
C GLN A 62 -7.65 -10.97 -0.12
N TYR A 63 -8.68 -10.71 0.69
CA TYR A 63 -9.59 -9.61 0.42
C TYR A 63 -8.90 -8.28 0.70
N VAL A 64 -9.05 -7.33 -0.24
CA VAL A 64 -8.59 -5.95 -0.12
C VAL A 64 -9.77 -5.06 -0.48
N PRO A 65 -10.17 -4.10 0.37
CA PRO A 65 -11.25 -3.17 0.05
C PRO A 65 -10.98 -2.44 -1.28
N TYR A 66 -11.98 -2.39 -2.17
CA TYR A 66 -11.84 -1.69 -3.45
C TYR A 66 -11.47 -0.21 -3.29
N LEU A 67 -11.81 0.38 -2.14
CA LEU A 67 -11.40 1.74 -1.76
C LEU A 67 -9.89 1.95 -1.81
N SER A 68 -9.06 0.92 -1.55
CA SER A 68 -7.61 1.00 -1.74
C SER A 68 -7.24 1.35 -3.18
N VAL A 69 -7.92 0.73 -4.16
CA VAL A 69 -7.71 1.03 -5.59
C VAL A 69 -8.17 2.44 -5.94
N VAL A 70 -9.31 2.88 -5.41
CA VAL A 70 -9.81 4.24 -5.62
C VAL A 70 -8.81 5.27 -5.11
N LYS A 71 -8.33 5.13 -3.87
CA LYS A 71 -7.35 6.04 -3.27
C LYS A 71 -6.02 6.05 -4.03
N MET A 72 -5.56 4.90 -4.52
CA MET A 72 -4.35 4.82 -5.36
C MET A 72 -4.53 5.58 -6.69
N LYS A 73 -5.70 5.49 -7.33
CA LYS A 73 -6.01 6.24 -8.55
C LYS A 73 -6.08 7.75 -8.30
N GLU A 74 -6.71 8.17 -7.20
CA GLU A 74 -6.77 9.58 -6.78
C GLU A 74 -5.37 10.15 -6.55
N LEU A 75 -4.52 9.41 -5.83
CA LEU A 75 -3.13 9.80 -5.60
C LEU A 75 -2.36 9.96 -6.90
N LYS A 76 -2.45 8.97 -7.81
CA LYS A 76 -1.84 9.06 -9.15
C LYS A 76 -2.29 10.32 -9.88
N TYR A 77 -3.59 10.62 -9.88
CA TYR A 77 -4.13 11.81 -10.55
C TYR A 77 -3.60 13.11 -9.94
N MET A 78 -3.56 13.21 -8.60
CA MET A 78 -2.99 14.37 -7.92
C MET A 78 -1.51 14.58 -8.26
N MET A 79 -0.72 13.50 -8.30
CA MET A 79 0.69 13.56 -8.68
C MET A 79 0.88 14.02 -10.13
N MET A 80 0.10 13.47 -11.06
CA MET A 80 0.14 13.88 -12.47
C MET A 80 -0.18 15.37 -12.63
N ARG A 81 -1.21 15.87 -11.94
CA ARG A 81 -1.55 17.31 -11.98
C ARG A 81 -0.48 18.20 -11.37
N LYS A 82 0.12 17.78 -10.25
CA LYS A 82 1.21 18.55 -9.62
C LYS A 82 2.42 18.65 -10.55
N ASN A 83 2.78 17.54 -11.20
CA ASN A 83 3.87 17.52 -12.17
C ASN A 83 3.57 18.40 -13.39
N MET A 84 2.33 18.39 -13.89
CA MET A 84 1.94 19.24 -15.03
C MET A 84 2.05 20.73 -14.71
N ARG A 85 1.59 21.18 -13.53
CA ARG A 85 1.74 22.57 -13.09
C ARG A 85 3.19 23.00 -12.93
N LEU A 86 4.05 22.09 -12.47
CA LEU A 86 5.49 22.32 -12.38
C LEU A 86 6.15 22.58 -13.75
N PHE A 87 5.54 22.18 -14.87
CA PHE A 87 6.03 22.50 -16.23
C PHE A 87 5.41 23.77 -16.81
N GLU A 88 4.28 24.24 -16.28
CA GLU A 88 3.63 25.49 -16.71
C GLU A 88 4.23 26.73 -16.02
N GLU A 89 4.91 26.53 -14.88
CA GLU A 89 5.56 27.60 -14.09
C GLU A 89 7.06 27.82 -14.45
N VAL A 90 7.55 27.24 -15.56
CA VAL A 90 8.95 27.38 -16.05
C VAL A 90 8.99 28.07 -17.40
#